data_AF-A0A7J8UVR7-F1
#
_entry.id   AF-A0A7J8UVR7-F1
#
_cell.length_a   1.000
_cell.length_b   1.000
_cell.length_c   1.000
_cell.angle_alpha   90.00
_cell.angle_beta   90.00
_cell.angle_gamma   90.00
#
_symmetry.space_group_name_H-M   'P 1'
#
loop_
_entity.id
_entity.type
_entity.pdbx_description
1 polymer ?
#
loop_
_entity_poly.entity_id
_entity_poly.type
_entity_poly.pdbx_seq_one_letter_code
_entity_poly.pdbx_strand_id
1 'polypeptide(L)' 'MPIVTPVCYYRNPTKLNTSWSNDNPGRRFFGCKKIGSGFRKPCHFFTWFDPPLMPHVHEFCCWVF' A
#
# COMPACT_ATOMS: atom_id res chain seq x y z
N MET A 1 -6.30 -13.64 -6.82
CA MET A 1 -6.65 -13.07 -5.51
C MET A 1 -7.08 -11.62 -5.70
N PRO A 2 -8.21 -11.18 -5.13
CA PRO A 2 -8.61 -9.78 -5.21
C PRO A 2 -7.62 -8.91 -4.44
N ILE A 3 -7.26 -7.76 -5.02
CA ILE A 3 -6.45 -6.75 -4.34
C ILE A 3 -7.29 -6.16 -3.20
N VAL A 4 -6.90 -6.42 -1.96
CA VAL A 4 -7.54 -5.82 -0.79
C VAL A 4 -7.10 -4.35 -0.70
N THR A 5 -8.07 -3.44 -0.77
CA THR A 5 -7.79 -2.00 -0.62
C THR A 5 -7.88 -1.63 0.87
N PRO A 6 -6.78 -1.20 1.51
CA PRO A 6 -6.81 -0.83 2.91
C PRO A 6 -7.57 0.48 3.13
N VAL A 7 -8.01 0.67 4.38
CA VAL A 7 -8.73 1.85 4.84
C VAL A 7 -7.78 2.74 5.64
N CYS A 8 -7.82 4.05 5.43
CA CYS A 8 -6.96 4.98 6.16
C CYS A 8 -7.51 5.30 7.57
N TYR A 9 -6.77 6.09 8.37
CA TYR A 9 -7.20 6.48 9.72
C TYR A 9 -8.52 7.27 9.78
N TYR A 10 -8.94 7.88 8.66
CA TYR A 10 -10.26 8.52 8.53
C TYR A 10 -11.38 7.58 8.09
N ARG A 11 -11.15 6.26 8.13
CA ARG A 11 -12.12 5.24 7.68
C ARG A 11 -12.53 5.37 6.21
N ASN A 12 -11.67 5.97 5.39
CA ASN A 12 -11.90 6.12 3.94
C ASN A 12 -11.02 5.16 3.14
N PRO A 13 -11.50 4.65 1.99
CA PRO A 13 -10.68 3.88 1.07
C PRO A 13 -9.43 4.65 0.64
N THR A 14 -8.33 3.91 0.52
CA THR A 14 -7.05 4.46 0.07
C THR A 14 -6.93 4.41 -1.46
N LYS A 15 -6.00 5.20 -2.00
CA LYS A 15 -5.65 5.17 -3.42
C LYS A 15 -4.32 4.45 -3.59
N LEU A 16 -4.25 3.56 -4.58
CA LEU A 16 -2.99 2.98 -5.05
C LEU A 16 -2.23 4.02 -5.88
N ASN A 17 -1.00 4.33 -5.48
CA ASN A 17 -0.10 5.27 -6.14
C ASN A 17 1.21 4.55 -6.49
N THR A 18 1.98 5.16 -7.38
CA THR A 18 3.33 4.71 -7.74
C THR A 18 4.34 5.70 -7.17
N SER A 19 5.37 5.18 -6.52
CA SER A 19 6.49 5.97 -6.00
C SER A 19 7.39 6.44 -7.15
N TRP A 20 7.73 7.71 -7.11
CA TRP A 20 8.66 8.36 -8.04
C TRP A 20 9.97 8.75 -7.35
N SER A 21 10.20 8.27 -6.10
CA SER A 21 11.45 8.54 -5.40
C SER A 21 12.61 7.75 -6.01
N ASN A 22 13.81 8.30 -5.91
CA ASN A 22 15.03 7.64 -6.39
C ASN A 22 15.33 6.33 -5.64
N ASP A 23 14.95 6.25 -4.36
CA ASP A 23 15.20 5.06 -3.53
C ASP A 23 14.19 3.93 -3.79
N ASN A 24 12.99 4.27 -4.25
CA ASN A 24 11.92 3.30 -4.50
C ASN A 24 11.16 3.62 -5.80
N PRO A 25 11.84 3.66 -6.95
CA PRO A 25 11.20 4.01 -8.22
C PRO A 25 10.24 2.91 -8.65
N GLY A 26 9.02 3.28 -9.05
CA GLY A 26 8.03 2.33 -9.58
C GLY A 26 7.31 1.47 -8.52
N ARG A 27 7.75 1.48 -7.26
CA ARG A 27 7.09 0.71 -6.18
C ARG A 27 5.71 1.31 -5.88
N ARG A 28 4.69 0.46 -5.76
CA ARG A 28 3.31 0.91 -5.50
C ARG A 28 3.00 0.98 -4.01
N PHE A 29 2.19 1.94 -3.60
CA PHE A 29 1.77 2.12 -2.21
C PHE A 29 0.32 2.62 -2.11
N PHE A 30 -0.32 2.34 -0.99
CA PHE A 30 -1.61 2.91 -0.63
C PHE A 30 -1.45 4.17 0.21
N GLY A 31 -2.12 5.25 -0.20
CA GLY A 31 -2.13 6.52 0.53
C GLY A 31 -3.54 7.07 0.69
N CYS A 32 -3.76 7.88 1.73
CA CYS A 32 -5.03 8.59 1.87
C CYS A 32 -5.18 9.67 0.79
N LYS A 33 -6.38 9.79 0.18
CA LYS A 33 -6.68 10.81 -0.84
C LYS A 33 -6.64 12.26 -0.31
N LYS A 34 -6.79 12.45 1.01
CA LYS A 34 -6.80 13.77 1.67
C LYS A 34 -5.38 14.28 1.98
N ILE A 35 -4.51 14.28 0.98
CA ILE A 35 -3.23 15.01 1.04
C ILE A 35 -3.54 16.43 0.54
N GLY A 36 -3.48 17.43 1.42
CA GLY A 36 -3.56 18.85 1.02
C GLY A 36 -4.93 19.53 1.04
N SER A 37 -6.05 18.83 1.31
CA SER A 37 -7.28 19.52 1.71
C SER A 37 -7.01 20.14 3.09
N GLY A 38 -7.17 21.46 3.26
CA GLY A 38 -6.81 22.27 4.44
C GLY A 38 -7.39 21.88 5.82
N PHE A 39 -7.65 20.59 6.06
CA PHE A 39 -7.82 20.00 7.37
C PHE A 39 -6.55 20.23 8.18
N ARG A 40 -6.74 20.63 9.44
CA ARG A 40 -5.69 20.94 10.41
C ARG A 40 -4.70 19.79 10.68
N LYS A 41 -4.97 18.57 10.21
CA LYS A 41 -4.10 17.39 10.34
C LYS A 41 -4.22 16.53 9.08
N PRO A 42 -3.13 16.25 8.35
CA PRO A 42 -3.13 15.28 7.26
C PRO A 42 -3.28 13.85 7.82
N CYS A 43 -3.84 12.92 7.03
CA CYS A 43 -4.02 11.52 7.46
C CYS A 43 -2.68 10.80 7.69
N HIS A 44 -1.63 11.18 6.96
CA HIS A 44 -0.31 10.53 6.92
C HIS A 44 -0.32 9.00 6.75
N PHE A 45 -1.46 8.39 6.40
CA PHE A 45 -1.56 6.96 6.15
C PHE A 45 -0.75 6.57 4.93
N PHE A 46 0.12 5.58 5.10
CA PHE A 46 0.99 5.03 4.08
C PHE A 46 1.20 3.55 4.36
N THR A 47 1.07 2.70 3.33
CA THR A 47 1.53 1.31 3.38
C THR A 47 1.91 0.84 1.98
N TRP A 48 2.91 -0.03 1.87
CA TRP A 48 3.35 -0.57 0.59
C TRP A 48 2.29 -1.52 0.01
N PHE A 49 2.18 -1.55 -1.33
CA PHE A 49 1.38 -2.55 -2.01
C PHE A 49 2.24 -3.78 -2.27
N ASP A 50 1.92 -4.85 -1.57
CA ASP A 50 2.51 -6.16 -1.81
C ASP A 50 1.53 -6.96 -2.70
N PRO A 51 1.91 -7.30 -3.94
CA PRO A 51 1.09 -8.16 -4.77
C PRO A 51 0.96 -9.54 -4.10
N PRO A 52 -0.17 -10.25 -4.29
CA PRO A 52 -0.28 -11.61 -3.81
C PRO A 52 0.89 -12.42 -4.40
N LEU A 53 1.70 -13.01 -3.52
CA LEU A 53 2.72 -13.98 -3.92
C LEU A 53 2.01 -15.06 -4.74
N MET A 54 2.57 -15.42 -5.89
CA MET A 54 1.98 -16.47 -6.72
C MET A 54 1.79 -17.73 -5.86
N PRO A 55 0.72 -18.52 -6.07
CA PRO A 55 0.41 -19.68 -5.22
C PRO A 55 1.61 -20.62 -5.00
N HIS A 56 2.46 -20.77 -6.04
CA HIS A 56 3.65 -21.63 -6.03
C HIS A 56 4.78 -21.14 -5.11
N VAL A 57 4.83 -19.85 -4.76
CA VAL A 57 5.91 -19.26 -3.94
C VAL A 57 5.59 -19.33 -2.44
N HIS A 58 4.31 -19.45 -2.09
CA HIS A 58 3.87 -19.56 -0.69
C HIS A 58 4.33 -20.87 -0.06
N GLU A 59 4.34 -21.95 -0.84
CA GLU A 59 4.79 -23.27 -0.37
C GLU A 59 6.29 -23.27 -0.06
N PHE A 60 7.13 -22.67 -0.92
CA PHE A 60 8.58 -22.64 -0.69
C PHE A 60 8.98 -21.80 0.53
N CYS A 61 8.29 -20.69 0.83
CA CYS A 61 8.67 -19.83 1.96
C CYS A 61 8.39 -20.47 3.34
N CYS A 62 7.38 -21.34 3.44
CA CYS A 62 7.04 -22.02 4.70
C CYS A 62 7.96 -23.20 5.06
N TRP A 63 8.87 -23.64 4.17
CA TRP A 63 9.77 -24.78 4.40
C TRP A 63 11.25 -24.40 4.56
N VAL A 64 11.60 -23.10 4.64
CA VAL A 64 12.99 -22.64 4.87
C VAL A 64 13.22 -22.21 6.33
N PHE A 65 12.57 -22.88 7.29
CA PHE A 65 12.87 -22.77 8.72
C PHE A 65 13.16 -24.14 9.31
#